data_AF-A0A176WJW8-F1
#
_entry.id   AF-A0A176WJW8-F1
#
_cell.length_a   1.000
_cell.length_b   1.000
_cell.length_c   1.000
_cell.angle_alpha   90.00
_cell.angle_beta   90.00
_cell.angle_gamma   90.00
#
_symmetry.space_group_name_H-M   'P 1'
#
loop_
_entity.id
_entity.type
_entity.pdbx_description
1 polymer ?
#
loop_
_entity_poly.entity_id
_entity_poly.type
_entity_poly.pdbx_seq_one_letter_code
_entity_poly.pdbx_strand_id
1 'polypeptide(L)'
;MTDATKEDEDIMRALQVLRAKKARGLAFYKQRIWIPQNPELRTMILSENHDTAIAGHVRVEKTLESIQRVYFWPKLLEDVEAYVRSNVACLQNKAINQKPMSLLQPLPILKQRWEHVIMDLVCWRSGVAIYIKFVSCRNIKV
;
A
#
# COMPACT_ATOMS: atom_id res chain seq x y z
N MET A 1 31.95 19.29 3.41
CA MET A 1 31.56 20.43 2.55
C MET A 1 32.18 20.30 1.15
N THR A 2 32.04 19.14 0.49
CA THR A 2 32.66 18.84 -0.84
C THR A 2 31.90 17.76 -1.62
N ASP A 3 30.60 17.55 -1.37
CA ASP A 3 29.85 16.42 -1.95
C ASP A 3 28.99 16.85 -3.15
N ALA A 4 28.27 17.96 -3.01
CA ALA A 4 27.35 18.46 -4.04
C ALA A 4 28.02 18.79 -5.39
N THR A 5 29.27 19.27 -5.38
CA THR A 5 29.99 19.63 -6.62
C THR A 5 30.47 18.41 -7.41
N LYS A 6 30.75 17.28 -6.73
CA LYS A 6 31.12 16.03 -7.40
C LYS A 6 29.90 15.35 -7.99
N GLU A 7 28.79 15.36 -7.25
CA GLU A 7 27.52 14.88 -7.76
C GLU A 7 27.10 15.67 -9.01
N ASP A 8 27.18 17.00 -8.99
CA ASP A 8 26.87 17.83 -10.17
C ASP A 8 27.78 17.53 -11.38
N GLU A 9 29.07 17.22 -11.17
CA GLU A 9 29.95 16.78 -12.26
C GLU A 9 29.60 15.39 -12.79
N ASP A 10 29.34 14.43 -11.91
CA ASP A 10 28.94 13.07 -12.29
C ASP A 10 27.58 13.07 -12.99
N ILE A 11 26.70 13.98 -12.59
CA ILE A 11 25.43 14.30 -13.24
C ILE A 11 25.68 14.85 -14.64
N MET A 12 26.55 15.85 -14.80
CA MET A 12 26.89 16.42 -16.09
C MET A 12 27.51 15.38 -17.02
N ARG A 13 28.32 14.48 -16.47
CA ARG A 13 28.89 13.32 -17.18
C ARG A 13 27.82 12.31 -17.58
N ALA A 14 26.90 11.97 -16.68
CA ALA A 14 25.77 11.09 -16.96
C ALA A 14 24.82 11.69 -18.00
N LEU A 15 24.56 12.99 -17.96
CA LEU A 15 23.78 13.70 -18.98
C LEU A 15 24.46 13.65 -20.36
N GLN A 16 25.80 13.71 -20.39
CA GLN A 16 26.60 13.54 -21.60
C GLN A 16 26.48 12.11 -22.16
N VAL A 17 26.61 11.10 -21.30
CA VAL A 17 26.44 9.67 -21.67
C VAL A 17 25.02 9.37 -22.14
N LEU A 18 24.02 9.97 -21.49
CA LEU A 18 22.60 9.79 -21.80
C LEU A 18 22.13 10.62 -23.01
N ARG A 19 22.99 11.43 -23.64
CA ARG A 19 22.61 12.37 -24.73
C ARG A 19 21.41 13.26 -24.33
N ALA A 20 21.40 13.73 -23.10
CA ALA A 20 20.35 14.59 -22.61
C ALA A 20 20.44 15.99 -23.25
N LYS A 21 19.28 16.59 -23.56
CA LYS A 21 19.19 17.96 -24.10
C LYS A 21 19.00 18.94 -22.94
N LYS A 22 19.70 20.07 -22.96
CA LYS A 22 19.48 21.15 -21.98
C LYS A 22 18.55 22.20 -22.57
N ALA A 23 17.51 22.59 -21.84
CA ALA A 23 16.63 23.69 -22.21
C ALA A 23 16.11 24.38 -20.95
N ARG A 24 16.16 25.72 -20.91
CA ARG A 24 15.66 26.54 -19.79
C ARG A 24 16.20 26.13 -18.41
N GLY A 25 17.48 25.76 -18.33
CA GLY A 25 18.12 25.31 -17.10
C GLY A 25 17.81 23.86 -16.69
N LEU A 26 16.89 23.18 -17.38
CA LEU A 26 16.53 21.79 -17.15
C LEU A 26 17.24 20.86 -18.13
N ALA A 27 17.53 19.64 -17.67
CA ALA A 27 18.05 18.57 -18.52
C ALA A 27 16.93 17.61 -18.90
N PHE A 28 16.92 17.16 -20.16
CA PHE A 28 15.90 16.29 -20.72
C PHE A 28 16.51 15.02 -21.28
N TYR A 29 16.02 13.86 -20.84
CA TYR A 29 16.37 12.56 -21.42
C TYR A 29 15.13 11.88 -21.98
N LYS A 30 15.15 11.50 -23.26
CA LYS A 30 13.99 10.88 -23.95
C LYS A 30 12.66 11.63 -23.73
N GLN A 31 12.70 12.97 -23.80
CA GLN A 31 11.56 13.88 -23.57
C GLN A 31 11.06 13.96 -22.11
N ARG A 32 11.78 13.38 -21.15
CA ARG A 32 11.48 13.46 -19.71
C ARG A 32 12.49 14.36 -19.01
N ILE A 33 12.06 15.06 -17.97
CA ILE A 33 12.90 15.92 -17.14
C ILE A 33 13.81 15.03 -16.31
N TRP A 34 15.11 15.23 -16.45
CA TRP A 34 16.10 14.53 -15.65
C TRP A 34 16.21 15.20 -14.26
N ILE A 35 16.16 14.39 -13.20
CA ILE A 35 16.20 14.85 -11.81
C ILE A 35 17.53 14.45 -11.14
N PRO A 36 18.23 15.38 -10.47
CA PRO A 36 19.48 15.11 -9.79
C PRO A 36 19.34 14.16 -8.61
N GLN A 37 20.49 13.69 -8.11
CA GLN A 37 20.58 12.90 -6.88
C GLN A 37 20.40 13.79 -5.65
N ASN A 38 19.34 14.59 -5.64
CA ASN A 38 18.94 15.38 -4.50
C ASN A 38 17.76 14.66 -3.81
N PRO A 39 17.93 14.14 -2.59
CA PRO A 39 16.91 13.38 -1.89
C PRO A 39 15.67 14.23 -1.61
N GLU A 40 15.82 15.51 -1.24
CA GLU A 40 14.69 16.40 -0.95
C GLU A 40 13.81 16.62 -2.19
N LEU A 41 14.44 16.88 -3.34
CA LEU A 41 13.71 17.06 -4.61
C LEU A 41 12.98 15.77 -5.04
N ARG A 42 13.64 14.61 -4.94
CA ARG A 42 13.03 13.32 -5.29
C ARG A 42 11.87 12.99 -4.35
N THR A 43 12.03 13.19 -3.04
CA THR A 43 10.97 12.97 -2.06
C THR A 43 9.79 13.90 -2.27
N MET A 44 10.02 15.17 -2.59
CA MET A 44 8.96 16.11 -2.93
C MET A 44 8.13 15.61 -4.12
N ILE A 45 8.78 15.23 -5.23
CA ILE A 45 8.11 14.67 -6.42
C ILE A 45 7.33 13.39 -6.07
N LEU A 46 7.90 12.52 -5.25
CA LEU A 46 7.25 11.29 -4.80
C LEU A 46 6.00 11.59 -3.97
N SER A 47 6.08 12.53 -3.02
CA SER A 47 4.94 12.94 -2.18
C SER A 47 3.82 13.57 -2.98
N GLU A 48 4.11 14.48 -3.91
CA GLU A 48 3.09 15.11 -4.76
C GLU A 48 2.36 14.10 -5.64
N ASN A 49 3.06 13.07 -6.14
CA ASN A 49 2.44 12.06 -7.00
C ASN A 49 1.73 10.95 -6.22
N HIS A 50 2.10 10.73 -4.96
CA HIS A 50 1.55 9.67 -4.12
C HIS A 50 0.40 10.16 -3.21
N ASP A 51 0.52 11.36 -2.62
CA ASP A 51 -0.36 11.85 -1.55
C ASP A 51 -1.55 12.68 -2.07
N THR A 52 -1.73 12.75 -3.40
CA THR A 52 -2.90 13.43 -3.98
C THR A 52 -4.20 12.72 -3.56
N ALA A 53 -5.24 13.47 -3.18
CA ALA A 53 -6.48 12.93 -2.62
C ALA A 53 -7.25 11.92 -3.52
N ILE A 54 -6.91 11.83 -4.80
CA ILE A 54 -7.45 10.85 -5.76
C ILE A 54 -6.73 9.49 -5.62
N ALA A 55 -5.62 9.44 -4.90
CA ALA A 55 -4.73 8.30 -4.77
C ALA A 55 -5.17 7.27 -3.72
N GLY A 56 -6.45 7.24 -3.34
CA GLY A 56 -7.00 6.41 -2.27
C GLY A 56 -6.68 4.91 -2.32
N HIS A 57 -6.14 4.40 -3.43
CA HIS A 57 -5.65 3.02 -3.58
C HIS A 57 -4.50 2.90 -4.61
N VAL A 58 -3.62 3.89 -4.70
CA VAL A 58 -2.60 3.90 -5.77
C VAL A 58 -1.50 2.88 -5.44
N ARG A 59 -1.48 1.79 -6.23
CA ARG A 59 -0.37 0.84 -6.26
C ARG A 59 0.89 1.54 -6.77
N VAL A 60 2.05 1.04 -6.35
CA VAL A 60 3.40 1.40 -6.85
C VAL A 60 3.38 1.67 -8.36
N GLU A 61 2.72 0.80 -9.13
CA GLU A 61 2.60 0.88 -10.59
C GLU A 61 2.00 2.22 -11.09
N LYS A 62 0.95 2.73 -10.44
CA LYS A 62 0.30 3.98 -10.84
C LYS A 62 1.15 5.20 -10.48
N THR A 63 1.78 5.22 -9.31
CA THR A 63 2.73 6.28 -8.93
C THR A 63 3.92 6.30 -9.88
N LEU A 64 4.46 5.11 -10.20
CA LEU A 64 5.55 4.94 -11.15
C LEU A 64 5.16 5.44 -12.54
N GLU A 65 3.98 5.08 -13.04
CA GLU A 65 3.50 5.51 -14.36
C GLU A 65 3.36 7.03 -14.44
N SER A 66 2.81 7.66 -13.40
CA SER A 66 2.68 9.13 -13.32
C SER A 66 4.04 9.80 -13.38
N ILE A 67 4.98 9.35 -12.54
CA ILE A 67 6.32 9.96 -12.47
C ILE A 67 7.10 9.71 -13.76
N GLN A 68 7.04 8.49 -14.31
CA GLN A 68 7.75 8.15 -15.55
C GLN A 68 7.28 8.93 -16.77
N ARG A 69 6.05 9.46 -16.80
CA ARG A 69 5.57 10.29 -17.91
C ARG A 69 6.33 11.62 -18.01
N VAL A 70 6.76 12.17 -16.88
CA VAL A 70 7.31 13.53 -16.81
C VAL A 70 8.79 13.53 -16.42
N TYR A 71 9.19 12.66 -15.50
CA TYR A 71 10.51 12.68 -14.88
C TYR A 71 11.33 11.42 -15.19
N PHE A 72 12.64 11.53 -15.02
CA PHE A 72 13.58 10.43 -15.14
C PHE A 72 14.77 10.61 -14.20
N TRP A 73 15.14 9.55 -13.50
CA TRP A 73 16.44 9.42 -12.83
C TRP A 73 16.83 7.94 -12.71
N PRO A 74 18.13 7.63 -12.52
CA PRO A 74 18.57 6.26 -12.29
C PRO A 74 17.91 5.68 -11.04
N LYS A 75 17.45 4.42 -11.10
CA LYS A 75 16.77 3.72 -9.99
C LYS A 75 15.41 4.29 -9.56
N LEU A 76 14.74 5.02 -10.45
CA LEU A 76 13.37 5.52 -10.21
C LEU A 76 12.40 4.45 -9.67
N LEU A 77 12.45 3.22 -10.20
CA LEU A 77 11.59 2.13 -9.70
C LEU A 77 11.89 1.76 -8.24
N GLU A 78 13.17 1.61 -7.89
CA GLU A 78 13.60 1.27 -6.52
C GLU A 78 13.20 2.38 -5.55
N ASP A 79 13.39 3.65 -5.93
CA ASP A 79 13.03 4.81 -5.11
C ASP A 79 11.52 4.89 -4.87
N VAL A 80 10.70 4.63 -5.90
CA VAL A 80 9.23 4.61 -5.78
C VAL A 80 8.78 3.44 -4.89
N GLU A 81 9.33 2.24 -5.09
CA GLU A 81 9.01 1.09 -4.23
C GLU A 81 9.36 1.33 -2.77
N ALA A 82 10.53 1.91 -2.51
CA ALA A 82 10.98 2.23 -1.15
C ALA A 82 10.05 3.25 -0.49
N TYR A 83 9.63 4.29 -1.22
CA TYR A 83 8.72 5.32 -0.73
C TYR A 83 7.32 4.78 -0.42
N VAL A 84 6.74 3.99 -1.32
CA VAL A 84 5.39 3.43 -1.09
C VAL A 84 5.40 2.38 0.02
N ARG A 85 6.50 1.62 0.18
CA ARG A 85 6.64 0.65 1.28
C ARG A 85 6.81 1.33 2.65
N SER A 86 7.43 2.50 2.72
CA SER A 86 7.63 3.23 3.98
C SER A 86 6.39 3.99 4.45
N ASN A 87 5.40 4.23 3.58
CA ASN A 87 4.18 4.94 3.95
C ASN A 87 3.25 4.06 4.81
N VAL A 88 3.12 4.43 6.08
CA VAL A 88 2.30 3.73 7.10
C VAL A 88 0.83 3.63 6.69
N ALA A 89 0.28 4.64 6.01
CA ALA A 89 -1.10 4.61 5.54
C ALA A 89 -1.34 3.52 4.48
N CYS A 90 -0.36 3.30 3.60
CA CYS A 90 -0.40 2.22 2.61
C CYS A 90 -0.27 0.83 3.24
N LEU A 91 0.54 0.69 4.29
CA LEU A 91 0.69 -0.57 5.01
C LEU A 91 -0.59 -0.96 5.78
N GLN A 92 -1.23 0.00 6.45
CA GLN A 92 -2.46 -0.23 7.20
C GLN A 92 -3.64 -0.58 6.30
N ASN A 93 -3.69 -0.01 5.09
CA ASN A 93 -4.79 -0.23 4.15
C ASN A 93 -4.61 -1.48 3.26
N LYS A 94 -3.48 -2.22 3.39
CA LYS A 94 -3.36 -3.53 2.77
C LYS A 94 -4.32 -4.48 3.46
N ALA A 95 -5.39 -4.85 2.76
CA ALA A 95 -6.26 -5.94 3.18
C ALA A 95 -5.39 -7.17 3.50
N ILE A 96 -5.49 -7.67 4.73
CA ILE A 96 -4.85 -8.91 5.14
C ILE A 96 -5.56 -10.05 4.39
N ASN A 97 -5.10 -10.35 3.18
CA ASN A 97 -5.54 -11.52 2.40
C ASN A 97 -4.86 -12.80 2.90
N GLN A 98 -4.60 -12.90 4.20
CA GLN A 98 -4.16 -14.13 4.81
C GLN A 98 -5.38 -14.95 5.22
N LYS A 99 -5.36 -16.24 4.91
CA LYS A 99 -6.32 -17.20 5.47
C LYS A 99 -6.26 -17.05 7.00
N PRO A 100 -7.40 -16.98 7.71
CA PRO A 100 -7.39 -16.86 9.17
C PRO A 100 -6.44 -17.90 9.75
N MET A 101 -5.49 -17.45 10.56
CA MET A 101 -4.37 -18.25 11.07
C MET A 101 -4.83 -19.43 11.93
N SER A 102 -6.09 -19.40 12.39
CA SER A 102 -6.73 -20.46 13.15
C SER A 102 -7.75 -21.23 12.30
N LEU A 103 -7.73 -22.56 12.40
CA LEU A 103 -8.91 -23.36 12.07
C LEU A 103 -10.03 -22.95 13.03
N LEU A 104 -11.25 -22.78 12.50
CA LEU A 104 -12.46 -22.73 13.30
C LEU A 104 -12.48 -23.99 14.19
N GLN A 105 -12.31 -23.83 15.50
CA GLN A 105 -12.46 -24.94 16.42
C GLN A 105 -13.95 -25.29 16.50
N PRO A 106 -14.37 -26.48 16.03
CA PRO A 106 -15.76 -26.89 16.20
C PRO A 106 -16.06 -27.02 17.69
N LEU A 107 -17.27 -26.60 18.09
CA LEU A 107 -17.78 -26.86 19.43
C LEU A 107 -17.79 -28.39 19.68
N PRO A 108 -17.48 -28.85 20.90
CA PRO A 108 -17.56 -30.26 21.23
C PRO A 108 -18.96 -30.81 20.96
N ILE A 109 -19.04 -32.09 20.58
CA ILE A 109 -20.33 -32.76 20.36
C ILE A 109 -21.01 -32.94 21.72
N LEU A 110 -22.23 -32.43 21.84
CA LEU A 110 -23.02 -32.47 23.06
C LEU A 110 -23.62 -33.86 23.27
N LYS A 111 -23.54 -34.37 24.50
CA LYS A 111 -23.96 -35.74 24.86
C LYS A 111 -25.42 -35.78 25.30
N GLN A 112 -25.91 -34.70 25.89
CA GLN A 112 -27.28 -34.57 26.38
C GLN A 112 -28.01 -33.38 25.75
N ARG A 113 -29.33 -33.45 25.77
CA ARG A 113 -30.18 -32.31 25.39
C ARG A 113 -29.95 -31.19 26.42
N TRP A 114 -29.93 -29.95 25.95
CA TRP A 114 -29.85 -28.72 26.77
C TRP A 114 -28.49 -28.41 27.41
N GLU A 115 -27.39 -29.07 26.99
CA GLU A 115 -26.05 -28.77 27.55
C GLU A 115 -25.54 -27.36 27.21
N HIS A 116 -25.93 -26.81 26.06
CA HIS A 116 -25.53 -25.46 25.64
C HIS A 116 -26.73 -24.65 25.15
N VAL A 117 -26.76 -23.37 25.52
CA VAL A 117 -27.70 -22.37 25.02
C VAL A 117 -26.89 -21.29 24.31
N ILE A 118 -27.19 -21.04 23.03
CA ILE A 118 -26.59 -19.97 22.25
C ILE A 118 -27.64 -18.87 22.08
N MET A 119 -27.23 -17.64 22.38
CA MET A 119 -28.07 -16.44 22.26
C MET A 119 -27.46 -15.53 21.22
N ASP A 120 -28.28 -15.06 20.28
CA ASP A 120 -27.89 -14.05 19.30
C ASP A 120 -28.73 -12.79 19.50
N LEU A 121 -28.10 -11.63 19.35
CA LEU A 121 -28.72 -10.33 19.53
C LEU A 121 -28.79 -9.61 18.19
N VAL A 122 -30.01 -9.35 17.73
CA VAL A 122 -30.24 -8.54 16.54
C VAL A 122 -30.64 -7.15 16.99
N CYS A 123 -29.74 -6.17 16.82
CA CYS A 123 -29.98 -4.77 17.17
C CYS A 123 -30.27 -3.95 15.90
N TRP A 124 -31.37 -3.20 15.90
CA TRP A 124 -31.68 -2.16 14.92
C TRP A 124 -31.77 -0.79 15.60
N ARG A 125 -31.84 0.29 14.80
CA ARG A 125 -31.81 1.69 15.29
C ARG A 125 -32.89 2.05 16.33
N SER A 126 -33.91 1.21 16.52
CA SER A 126 -35.08 1.47 17.37
C SER A 126 -35.36 0.33 18.36
N GLY A 127 -34.49 -0.67 18.50
CA GLY A 127 -34.73 -1.80 19.41
C GLY A 127 -33.78 -2.98 19.26
N VAL A 128 -33.78 -3.85 20.26
CA VAL A 128 -33.00 -5.10 20.30
C VAL A 128 -33.97 -6.27 20.37
N ALA A 129 -33.82 -7.24 19.47
CA ALA A 129 -34.48 -8.54 19.56
C ALA A 129 -33.46 -9.61 19.98
N ILE A 130 -33.83 -10.39 20.99
CA ILE A 130 -33.04 -11.53 21.47
C ILE A 130 -33.62 -12.79 20.85
N TYR A 131 -32.80 -13.51 20.08
CA TYR A 131 -33.17 -14.80 19.53
C TYR A 131 -32.41 -15.90 20.26
N ILE A 132 -33.13 -16.73 21.01
CA ILE A 132 -32.59 -17.91 21.67
C ILE A 132 -32.80 -19.10 20.74
N LYS A 133 -31.72 -19.66 20.20
CA LYS A 133 -31.78 -20.86 19.35
C LYS A 133 -31.27 -22.06 20.12
N PHE A 134 -32.16 -23.03 20.34
CA PHE A 134 -31.78 -24.29 20.95
C PHE A 134 -31.06 -25.18 19.92
N VAL A 135 -29.80 -25.49 20.18
CA VAL A 135 -29.05 -26.47 19.40
C VAL A 135 -29.34 -27.85 19.99
N SER A 136 -30.16 -28.63 19.29
CA SER A 136 -30.51 -30.00 19.70
C SER A 136 -29.75 -31.03 18.86
N CYS A 137 -29.07 -31.97 19.51
CA CYS A 137 -28.39 -33.08 18.86
C CYS A 137 -29.44 -34.09 18.33
N ARG A 138 -29.57 -34.22 17.00
CA ARG A 138 -30.60 -35.07 16.35
C ARG A 138 -30.34 -36.59 16.45
N ASN A 139 -29.28 -37.05 17.10
CA ASN A 139 -28.84 -38.46 17.04
C ASN A 139 -28.59 -39.10 18.43
N ILE A 140 -29.52 -38.92 19.37
CA ILE A 140 -29.56 -39.78 20.57
C ILE A 140 -30.46 -40.98 20.23
N LYS A 141 -29.85 -42.09 19.79
CA LYS A 141 -30.52 -43.40 19.87
C LYS A 141 -30.43 -43.84 21.33
N VAL A 142 -31.57 -43.86 22.02
CA VAL A 142 -31.74 -44.58 23.30
C VAL A 142 -31.91 -46.05 22.98
#